data_AF-Q8GEC6-F1
#
_entry.id   AF-Q8GEC6-F1
#
_cell.length_a   1.000
_cell.length_b   1.000
_cell.length_c   1.000
_cell.angle_alpha   90.00
_cell.angle_beta   90.00
_cell.angle_gamma   90.00
#
_symmetry.space_group_name_H-M   'P 1'
#
loop_
_entity.id
_entity.type
_entity.pdbx_description
1 polymer ?
#
loop_
_entity_poly.entity_id
_entity_poly.type
_entity_poly.pdbx_seq_one_letter_code
_entity_poly.pdbx_strand_id
1 'polypeptide(L)'
;MSKIIFVLLAGIALIVGVSGAYYSYVGTGLPLSTNSEAWAQFGSYFGGVAGALLSFTSILLLVYTVHLQSGQLAEAQHETLKRDLLAHVTKAEHEVNHWLERRLAARSAEGVTVEFGDVVWGILDPTYINPKEFKKATVRLHELVCLYCESLALYRDNIDSSFIFKYHKQKAQTLLSFLTQHQGALGQMAGPSLKFRQMHLNGEHEA
;
A
#
# COMPACT_ATOMS: atom_id res chain seq x y z
N MET A 1 20.63 -16.82 2.77
CA MET A 1 21.76 -17.78 2.87
C MET A 1 22.63 -17.55 4.11
N SER A 2 23.12 -16.33 4.39
CA SER A 2 24.01 -16.04 5.54
C SER A 2 23.44 -16.47 6.91
N LYS A 3 22.14 -16.28 7.16
CA LYS A 3 21.48 -16.65 8.43
C LYS A 3 21.42 -18.17 8.68
N ILE A 4 21.25 -18.98 7.63
CA ILE A 4 21.19 -20.45 7.74
C ILE A 4 22.57 -21.01 8.04
N ILE A 5 23.60 -20.49 7.37
CA ILE A 5 25.00 -20.85 7.62
C ILE A 5 25.39 -20.48 9.06
N PHE A 6 24.95 -19.33 9.56
CA PHE A 6 25.17 -18.92 10.95
C PHE A 6 24.54 -19.88 11.96
N VAL A 7 23.29 -20.31 11.74
CA VAL A 7 22.61 -21.28 12.63
C VAL A 7 23.32 -22.64 12.60
N LEU A 8 23.77 -23.10 11.43
CA LEU A 8 24.56 -24.32 11.30
C LEU A 8 25.90 -24.23 12.04
N LEU A 9 26.63 -23.13 11.88
CA LEU A 9 27.89 -22.90 12.58
C LEU A 9 27.69 -22.80 14.10
N ALA A 10 26.62 -22.17 14.55
CA ALA A 10 26.28 -22.09 15.98
C ALA A 10 25.97 -23.48 16.56
N GLY A 11 25.23 -24.33 15.83
CA GLY A 11 24.96 -25.71 16.23
C GLY A 11 26.23 -26.56 16.33
N ILE A 12 27.11 -26.47 15.32
CA ILE A 12 28.42 -27.16 15.33
C ILE A 12 29.30 -26.65 16.48
N ALA A 13 29.36 -25.34 16.70
CA ALA A 13 30.12 -24.74 17.79
C ALA A 13 29.62 -25.19 19.17
N LEU A 14 28.30 -25.37 19.35
CA LEU A 14 27.71 -25.86 20.58
C LEU A 14 28.06 -27.34 20.83
N ILE A 15 28.00 -28.18 19.79
CA ILE A 15 28.42 -29.60 19.84
C ILE A 15 29.91 -29.73 20.21
N VAL A 16 30.77 -28.96 19.54
CA VAL A 16 32.22 -28.93 19.79
C VAL A 16 32.51 -28.37 21.19
N GLY A 17 31.78 -27.33 21.62
CA GLY A 17 31.94 -26.70 22.92
C GLY A 17 31.59 -27.64 24.08
N VAL A 18 30.46 -28.35 24.01
CA VAL A 18 30.06 -29.32 25.03
C VAL A 18 31.04 -30.50 25.07
N SER A 19 31.46 -31.00 23.90
CA SER A 19 32.45 -32.09 23.80
C SER A 19 33.81 -31.68 24.36
N GLY A 20 34.26 -30.46 24.05
CA GLY A 20 35.53 -29.90 24.52
C GLY A 20 35.53 -29.63 26.02
N ALA A 21 34.43 -29.09 26.57
CA ALA A 21 34.27 -28.86 28.01
C ALA A 21 34.25 -30.17 28.81
N TYR A 22 33.62 -31.23 28.27
CA TYR A 22 33.67 -32.55 28.89
C TYR A 22 35.09 -33.13 28.89
N TYR A 23 35.79 -33.04 27.75
CA TYR A 23 37.17 -33.52 27.64
C TYR A 23 38.13 -32.75 28.56
N SER A 24 37.97 -31.44 28.71
CA SER A 24 38.81 -30.65 29.62
C SER A 24 38.54 -30.93 31.09
N TYR A 25 37.30 -31.26 31.47
CA TYR A 25 36.94 -31.54 32.86
C TYR A 25 37.22 -32.98 33.30
N VAL A 26 37.08 -33.95 32.39
CA VAL A 26 37.16 -35.39 32.70
C VAL A 26 38.35 -36.08 32.03
N GLY A 27 38.78 -35.63 30.85
CA GLY A 27 39.69 -36.37 29.96
C GLY A 27 41.17 -36.01 30.05
N THR A 28 41.56 -35.01 30.85
CA THR A 28 42.97 -34.59 30.92
C THR A 28 43.80 -35.64 31.65
N GLY A 29 44.69 -36.33 30.92
CA GLY A 29 45.66 -37.28 31.48
C GLY A 29 45.17 -38.72 31.62
N LEU A 30 43.97 -39.06 31.15
CA LEU A 30 43.47 -40.44 31.10
C LEU A 30 43.60 -41.03 29.69
N PRO A 31 43.98 -42.32 29.55
CA PRO A 31 43.95 -42.99 28.25
C PRO A 31 42.51 -43.12 27.75
N LEU A 32 42.32 -43.04 26.44
CA LEU A 32 41.02 -43.30 25.81
C LEU A 32 40.53 -44.70 26.20
N SER A 33 39.28 -44.80 26.65
CA SER A 33 38.70 -46.09 27.04
C SER A 33 38.65 -47.04 25.85
N THR A 34 39.17 -48.25 26.01
CA THR A 34 39.01 -49.36 25.06
C THR A 34 37.69 -50.12 25.28
N ASN A 35 36.95 -49.80 26.35
CA ASN A 35 35.67 -50.42 26.65
C ASN A 35 34.54 -49.74 25.85
N SER A 36 33.90 -50.50 24.96
CA SER A 36 32.78 -50.04 24.14
C SER A 36 31.57 -49.59 24.97
N GLU A 37 31.36 -50.14 26.17
CA GLU A 37 30.23 -49.77 27.04
C GLU A 37 30.35 -48.35 27.59
N ALA A 38 31.57 -47.91 27.90
CA ALA A 38 31.84 -46.54 28.35
C ALA A 38 31.52 -45.50 27.26
N TRP A 39 31.81 -45.84 25.99
CA TRP A 39 31.45 -45.00 24.84
C TRP A 39 29.95 -44.93 24.61
N ALA A 40 29.22 -46.04 24.82
CA ALA A 40 27.76 -46.05 24.72
C ALA A 40 27.10 -45.17 25.79
N GLN A 41 27.60 -45.21 27.03
CA GLN A 41 27.13 -44.36 28.12
C GLN A 41 27.42 -42.88 27.87
N PHE A 42 28.63 -42.55 27.41
CA PHE A 42 29.00 -41.18 27.02
C PHE A 42 28.12 -40.64 25.89
N GLY A 43 27.94 -41.42 24.83
CA GLY A 43 27.09 -41.05 23.70
C GLY A 43 25.63 -40.81 24.12
N SER A 44 25.12 -41.61 25.07
CA SER A 44 23.76 -41.45 25.60
C SER A 44 23.61 -40.15 26.41
N TYR A 45 24.56 -39.84 27.29
CA TYR A 45 24.57 -38.58 28.05
C TYR A 45 24.70 -37.37 27.13
N PHE A 46 25.69 -37.40 26.23
CA PHE A 46 25.95 -36.32 25.27
C PHE A 46 24.74 -36.09 24.35
N GLY A 47 24.17 -37.16 23.81
CA GLY A 47 22.98 -37.11 22.97
C GLY A 47 21.76 -36.55 23.70
N GLY A 48 21.58 -36.88 24.98
CA GLY A 48 20.51 -36.33 25.82
C GLY A 48 20.66 -34.81 26.04
N VAL A 49 21.86 -34.36 26.41
CA VAL A 49 22.15 -32.92 26.64
C VAL A 49 22.08 -32.13 25.34
N ALA A 50 22.72 -32.61 24.28
CA ALA A 50 22.69 -31.96 22.97
C ALA A 50 21.26 -31.92 22.39
N GLY A 51 20.50 -33.01 22.55
CA GLY A 51 19.10 -33.08 22.15
C GLY A 51 18.25 -32.02 22.86
N ALA A 52 18.35 -31.91 24.19
CA ALA A 52 17.63 -30.90 24.96
C ALA A 52 18.00 -29.45 24.55
N LEU A 53 19.29 -29.16 24.36
CA LEU A 53 19.77 -27.85 23.91
C LEU A 53 19.30 -27.50 22.50
N LEU A 54 19.32 -28.47 21.57
CA LEU A 54 18.82 -28.30 20.20
C LEU A 54 17.31 -28.10 20.18
N SER A 55 16.55 -28.84 20.99
CA SER A 55 15.09 -28.65 21.13
C SER A 55 14.77 -27.25 21.65
N PHE A 56 15.45 -26.79 22.70
CA PHE A 56 15.28 -25.44 23.22
C PHE A 56 15.62 -24.36 22.18
N THR A 57 16.75 -24.53 21.48
CA THR A 57 17.17 -23.62 20.40
C THR A 57 16.16 -23.60 19.25
N SER A 58 15.58 -24.75 18.92
CA SER A 58 14.55 -24.87 17.89
C SER A 58 13.29 -24.09 18.26
N ILE A 59 12.87 -24.13 19.52
CA ILE A 59 11.73 -23.34 20.02
C ILE A 59 12.04 -21.84 19.91
N LEU A 60 13.24 -21.40 20.32
CA LEU A 60 13.64 -19.98 20.20
C LEU A 60 13.65 -19.51 18.75
N LEU A 61 14.17 -20.32 17.83
CA LEU A 61 14.17 -20.04 16.40
C LEU A 61 12.76 -19.95 15.83
N LEU A 62 11.86 -20.82 16.28
CA LEU A 62 10.45 -20.80 15.87
C LEU A 62 9.77 -19.52 16.34
N VAL A 63 9.95 -19.13 17.61
CA VAL A 63 9.42 -17.87 18.16
C VAL A 63 9.96 -16.67 17.39
N TYR A 64 11.26 -16.63 17.11
CA TYR A 64 11.88 -15.57 16.32
C TYR A 64 11.31 -15.51 14.89
N THR A 65 11.07 -16.67 14.28
CA THR A 65 10.48 -16.77 12.93
C THR A 65 9.05 -16.22 12.93
N VAL A 66 8.23 -16.59 13.91
CA VAL A 66 6.85 -16.08 14.05
C VAL A 66 6.87 -14.56 14.21
N HIS A 67 7.74 -14.02 15.06
CA HIS A 67 7.86 -12.57 15.23
C HIS A 67 8.23 -11.85 13.92
N LEU A 68 9.18 -12.41 13.16
CA LEU A 68 9.57 -11.85 11.86
C LEU A 68 8.40 -11.91 10.86
N GLN A 69 7.68 -13.03 10.82
CA GLN A 69 6.51 -13.23 9.96
C GLN A 69 5.38 -12.24 10.29
N SER A 70 5.15 -11.95 11.58
CA SER A 70 4.14 -10.96 11.99
C SER A 70 4.47 -9.55 11.48
N GLY A 71 5.73 -9.14 11.53
CA GLY A 71 6.16 -7.84 10.98
C GLY A 71 5.98 -7.77 9.46
N GLN A 72 6.39 -8.83 8.75
CA GLN A 72 6.21 -8.93 7.30
C GLN A 72 4.75 -8.91 6.88
N LEU A 73 3.85 -9.52 7.66
CA LEU A 73 2.42 -9.51 7.39
C LEU A 73 1.82 -8.11 7.52
N ALA A 74 2.21 -7.35 8.55
CA ALA A 74 1.73 -5.98 8.74
C ALA A 74 2.19 -5.07 7.58
N GLU A 75 3.44 -5.20 7.15
CA GLU A 75 3.98 -4.45 6.00
C GLU A 75 3.27 -4.83 4.69
N ALA A 76 3.05 -6.13 4.45
CA ALA A 76 2.32 -6.61 3.28
C ALA A 76 0.85 -6.15 3.24
N GLN A 77 0.19 -6.07 4.40
CA GLN A 77 -1.16 -5.52 4.52
C GLN A 77 -1.17 -4.03 4.19
N HIS A 78 -0.19 -3.27 4.69
CA HIS A 78 -0.08 -1.84 4.39
C HIS A 78 0.20 -1.58 2.91
N GLU A 79 1.08 -2.36 2.27
CA GLU A 79 1.32 -2.26 0.82
C GLU A 79 0.08 -2.62 -0.01
N THR A 80 -0.68 -3.63 0.40
CA THR A 80 -1.94 -4.02 -0.27
C THR A 80 -2.96 -2.89 -0.19
N LEU A 81 -3.19 -2.33 1.00
CA LEU A 81 -4.10 -1.20 1.20
C LEU A 81 -3.71 -0.01 0.33
N LYS A 82 -2.41 0.31 0.27
CA LYS A 82 -1.89 1.38 -0.58
C LYS A 82 -2.20 1.16 -2.06
N ARG A 83 -2.01 -0.06 -2.55
CA ARG A 83 -2.29 -0.42 -3.95
C ARG A 83 -3.78 -0.33 -4.26
N ASP A 84 -4.63 -0.83 -3.37
CA ASP A 84 -6.08 -0.80 -3.55
C ASP A 84 -6.59 0.66 -3.59
N LEU A 85 -6.19 1.48 -2.63
CA LEU A 85 -6.59 2.90 -2.59
C LEU A 85 -6.09 3.66 -3.83
N LEU A 86 -4.85 3.40 -4.27
CA LEU A 86 -4.32 4.00 -5.49
C LEU A 86 -5.14 3.57 -6.71
N ALA A 87 -5.48 2.28 -6.83
CA ALA A 87 -6.33 1.77 -7.89
C ALA A 87 -7.72 2.42 -7.90
N HIS A 88 -8.31 2.65 -6.72
CA HIS A 88 -9.57 3.39 -6.58
C HIS A 88 -9.45 4.83 -7.10
N VAL A 89 -8.39 5.56 -6.73
CA VAL A 89 -8.14 6.93 -7.21
C VAL A 89 -7.93 6.95 -8.71
N THR A 90 -7.10 6.06 -9.26
CA THR A 90 -6.82 5.98 -10.70
C THR A 90 -8.06 5.58 -11.49
N LYS A 91 -8.90 4.69 -10.97
CA LYS A 91 -10.17 4.32 -11.61
C LYS A 91 -11.13 5.50 -11.67
N ALA A 92 -11.29 6.23 -10.57
CA ALA A 92 -12.14 7.43 -10.54
C ALA A 92 -11.60 8.51 -11.49
N GLU A 93 -10.28 8.71 -11.55
CA GLU A 93 -9.66 9.62 -12.51
C GLU A 93 -9.90 9.18 -13.96
N HIS A 94 -9.81 7.88 -14.24
CA HIS A 94 -10.07 7.33 -15.57
C HIS A 94 -11.52 7.57 -16.01
N GLU A 95 -12.49 7.37 -15.11
CA GLU A 95 -13.90 7.68 -15.39
C GLU A 95 -14.11 9.17 -15.70
N VAL A 96 -13.41 10.07 -15.00
CA VAL A 96 -13.42 11.50 -15.31
C VAL A 96 -12.83 11.74 -16.70
N ASN A 97 -11.63 11.23 -17.00
CA ASN A 97 -10.97 11.44 -18.30
C ASN A 97 -11.82 10.92 -19.46
N HIS A 98 -12.35 9.70 -19.34
CA HIS A 98 -13.24 9.12 -20.33
C HIS A 98 -14.51 9.98 -20.54
N TRP A 99 -15.02 10.62 -19.50
CA TRP A 99 -16.14 11.56 -19.64
C TRP A 99 -15.73 12.86 -20.35
N LEU A 100 -14.51 13.35 -20.12
CA LEU A 100 -13.98 14.54 -20.79
C LEU A 100 -13.74 14.31 -22.29
N GLU A 101 -13.38 13.09 -22.70
CA GLU A 101 -13.20 12.71 -24.11
C GLU A 101 -14.54 12.63 -24.88
N ARG A 102 -15.69 12.73 -24.19
CA ARG A 102 -16.99 12.64 -24.82
C ARG A 102 -17.22 13.83 -25.77
N ARG A 103 -17.63 13.51 -26.99
CA ARG A 103 -17.99 14.50 -28.01
C ARG A 103 -19.41 15.03 -27.81
N LEU A 104 -19.54 16.35 -27.83
CA LEU A 104 -20.79 17.09 -27.67
C LEU A 104 -21.08 17.88 -28.95
N ALA A 105 -22.36 18.09 -29.24
CA ALA A 105 -22.78 18.83 -30.43
C ALA A 105 -22.43 20.32 -30.32
N ALA A 106 -21.76 20.85 -31.34
CA ALA A 106 -21.47 22.27 -31.44
C ALA A 106 -22.74 23.08 -31.74
N ARG A 107 -22.77 24.32 -31.27
CA ARG A 107 -23.83 25.30 -31.53
C ARG A 107 -23.74 25.90 -32.94
N SER A 108 -22.53 25.99 -33.49
CA SER A 108 -22.24 26.77 -34.72
C SER A 108 -22.61 26.06 -36.03
N ALA A 109 -22.68 24.73 -36.06
CA ALA A 109 -22.94 23.98 -37.29
C ALA A 109 -23.46 22.56 -37.00
N GLU A 110 -24.46 22.12 -37.74
CA GLU A 110 -24.94 20.74 -37.70
C GLU A 110 -23.82 19.77 -38.11
N GLY A 111 -23.67 18.68 -37.36
CA GLY A 111 -22.66 17.64 -37.61
C GLY A 111 -21.26 17.94 -37.04
N VAL A 112 -21.00 19.15 -36.55
CA VAL A 112 -19.75 19.47 -35.85
C VAL A 112 -19.86 19.07 -34.39
N THR A 113 -18.87 18.32 -33.90
CA THR A 113 -18.77 17.92 -32.49
C THR A 113 -17.45 18.37 -31.91
N VAL A 114 -17.44 18.65 -30.62
CA VAL A 114 -16.26 19.08 -29.86
C VAL A 114 -16.10 18.21 -28.63
N GLU A 115 -14.88 17.97 -28.20
CA GLU A 115 -14.64 17.18 -26.98
C GLU A 115 -14.97 18.03 -25.76
N PHE A 116 -15.65 17.44 -24.78
CA PHE A 116 -16.05 18.17 -23.59
C PHE A 116 -14.83 18.68 -22.81
N GLY A 117 -13.74 17.92 -22.83
CA GLY A 117 -12.44 18.28 -22.28
C GLY A 117 -11.92 19.60 -22.81
N ASP A 118 -12.10 19.90 -24.10
CA ASP A 118 -11.63 21.17 -24.68
C ASP A 118 -12.30 22.37 -24.02
N VAL A 119 -13.56 22.25 -23.61
CA VAL A 119 -14.24 23.31 -22.84
C VAL A 119 -13.81 23.33 -21.38
N VAL A 120 -13.67 22.16 -20.76
CA VAL A 120 -13.26 22.04 -19.35
C VAL A 120 -11.86 22.60 -19.11
N TRP A 121 -10.94 22.39 -20.05
CA TRP A 121 -9.57 22.89 -19.99
C TRP A 121 -9.40 24.31 -20.54
N GLY A 122 -10.49 24.97 -20.96
CA GLY A 122 -10.48 26.35 -21.44
C GLY A 122 -9.90 26.54 -22.85
N ILE A 123 -9.82 25.47 -23.64
CA ILE A 123 -9.43 25.53 -25.06
C ILE A 123 -10.58 26.11 -25.90
N LEU A 124 -11.82 25.77 -25.55
CA LEU A 124 -13.04 26.25 -26.20
C LEU A 124 -13.97 26.95 -25.22
N ASP A 125 -14.66 28.00 -25.68
CA ASP A 125 -15.64 28.70 -24.86
C ASP A 125 -16.95 27.87 -24.73
N PRO A 126 -17.59 27.82 -23.55
CA PRO A 126 -18.82 27.05 -23.33
C PRO A 126 -19.96 27.39 -24.29
N THR A 127 -19.98 28.60 -24.85
CA THR A 127 -21.00 29.05 -25.81
C THR A 127 -20.95 28.32 -27.15
N TYR A 128 -19.83 27.64 -27.47
CA TYR A 128 -19.67 26.82 -28.67
C TYR A 128 -20.44 25.50 -28.60
N ILE A 129 -20.87 25.05 -27.41
CA ILE A 129 -21.59 23.79 -27.23
C ILE A 129 -23.10 24.04 -27.13
N ASN A 130 -23.90 23.07 -27.57
CA ASN A 130 -25.33 23.07 -27.29
C ASN A 130 -25.59 23.18 -25.77
N PRO A 131 -26.32 24.21 -25.30
CA PRO A 131 -26.49 24.48 -23.88
C PRO A 131 -27.20 23.35 -23.11
N LYS A 132 -28.08 22.57 -23.78
CA LYS A 132 -28.74 21.42 -23.15
C LYS A 132 -27.77 20.26 -22.91
N GLU A 133 -26.89 19.99 -23.87
CA GLU A 133 -25.87 18.95 -23.73
C GLU A 133 -24.79 19.36 -22.75
N PHE A 134 -24.33 20.62 -22.82
CA PHE A 134 -23.37 21.19 -21.87
C PHE A 134 -23.87 21.06 -20.43
N LYS A 135 -25.14 21.41 -20.17
CA LYS A 135 -25.74 21.26 -18.84
C LYS A 135 -25.68 19.82 -18.33
N LYS A 136 -26.11 18.85 -19.16
CA LYS A 136 -26.09 17.42 -18.79
C LYS A 136 -24.66 16.91 -18.57
N ALA A 137 -23.73 17.32 -19.43
CA ALA A 137 -22.32 16.95 -19.33
C ALA A 137 -21.68 17.47 -18.05
N THR A 138 -21.97 18.72 -17.68
CA THR A 138 -21.46 19.38 -16.48
C THR A 138 -22.03 18.75 -15.20
N VAL A 139 -23.32 18.40 -15.18
CA VAL A 139 -23.94 17.68 -14.04
C VAL A 139 -23.28 16.31 -13.84
N ARG A 140 -23.08 15.54 -14.91
CA ARG A 140 -22.42 14.24 -14.79
C ARG A 140 -20.95 14.37 -14.37
N LEU A 141 -20.24 15.37 -14.88
CA LEU A 141 -18.88 15.68 -14.45
C LEU A 141 -18.81 15.98 -12.96
N HIS A 142 -19.78 16.74 -12.43
CA HIS A 142 -19.84 17.03 -11.00
C HIS A 142 -19.89 15.76 -10.15
N GLU A 143 -20.74 14.79 -10.50
CA GLU A 143 -20.83 13.51 -9.79
C GLU A 143 -19.51 12.74 -9.82
N LEU A 144 -18.87 12.64 -10.99
CA LEU A 144 -17.60 11.94 -11.15
C LEU A 144 -16.46 12.62 -10.38
N VAL A 145 -16.41 13.95 -10.40
CA VAL A 145 -15.41 14.73 -9.64
C VAL A 145 -15.63 14.57 -8.14
N CYS A 146 -16.88 14.46 -7.67
CA CYS A 146 -17.14 14.18 -6.26
C CYS A 146 -16.59 12.81 -5.83
N LEU A 147 -16.84 11.75 -6.62
CA LEU A 147 -16.29 10.41 -6.37
C LEU A 147 -14.76 10.40 -6.42
N TYR A 148 -14.16 11.14 -7.35
CA TYR A 148 -12.71 11.29 -7.45
C TYR A 148 -12.12 11.99 -6.22
N CYS A 149 -12.73 13.10 -5.76
CA CYS A 149 -12.31 13.80 -4.55
C CYS A 149 -12.46 12.93 -3.29
N GLU A 150 -13.50 12.10 -3.23
CA GLU A 150 -13.71 11.15 -2.13
C GLU A 150 -12.63 10.09 -2.07
N SER A 151 -12.34 9.47 -3.22
CA SER A 151 -11.28 8.47 -3.34
C SER A 151 -9.93 9.06 -2.95
N LEU A 152 -9.68 10.32 -3.33
CA LEU A 152 -8.45 11.02 -3.01
C LEU A 152 -8.35 11.39 -1.52
N ALA A 153 -9.45 11.74 -0.87
CA ALA A 153 -9.50 11.98 0.58
C ALA A 153 -9.20 10.68 1.35
N LEU A 154 -9.82 9.56 0.96
CA LEU A 154 -9.54 8.25 1.55
C LEU A 154 -8.06 7.85 1.39
N TYR A 155 -7.47 8.11 0.22
CA TYR A 155 -6.05 7.85 -0.01
C TYR A 155 -5.14 8.69 0.92
N ARG A 156 -5.44 9.98 1.09
CA ARG A 156 -4.68 10.87 1.98
C ARG A 156 -4.73 10.41 3.42
N ASP A 157 -5.93 10.08 3.90
CA ASP A 157 -6.17 9.80 5.31
C ASP A 157 -5.52 8.47 5.76
N ASN A 158 -5.19 7.57 4.82
CA ASN A 158 -4.66 6.23 5.12
C ASN A 158 -3.20 5.98 4.71
N ILE A 159 -2.69 6.63 3.66
CA ILE A 159 -1.35 6.32 3.10
C ILE A 159 -0.35 7.45 3.39
N ASP A 160 -0.27 8.46 2.52
CA ASP A 160 0.63 9.61 2.69
C ASP A 160 0.41 10.67 1.58
N SER A 161 0.72 11.92 1.91
CA SER A 161 0.75 13.13 1.07
C SER A 161 1.90 13.17 0.03
N SER A 162 2.25 11.99 -0.49
CA SER A 162 3.29 11.76 -1.50
C SER A 162 3.07 12.56 -2.80
N PHE A 163 4.08 12.56 -3.68
CA PHE A 163 4.01 13.22 -4.99
C PHE A 163 2.77 12.84 -5.81
N ILE A 164 2.39 11.56 -5.78
CA ILE A 164 1.21 11.04 -6.49
C ILE A 164 -0.07 11.75 -6.01
N PHE A 165 -0.24 11.89 -4.69
CA PHE A 165 -1.38 12.62 -4.13
C PHE A 165 -1.40 14.08 -4.61
N LYS A 166 -0.24 14.76 -4.63
CA LYS A 166 -0.16 16.16 -5.09
C LYS A 166 -0.59 16.31 -6.54
N TYR A 167 -0.18 15.39 -7.41
CA TYR A 167 -0.59 15.37 -8.81
C TYR A 167 -2.12 15.24 -8.94
N HIS A 168 -2.71 14.24 -8.29
CA HIS A 168 -4.15 14.03 -8.32
C HIS A 168 -4.94 15.20 -7.70
N LYS A 169 -4.41 15.78 -6.61
CA LYS A 169 -4.98 16.96 -5.94
C LYS A 169 -5.04 18.16 -6.88
N GLN A 170 -3.95 18.47 -7.58
CA GLN A 170 -3.91 19.60 -8.50
C GLN A 170 -4.98 19.45 -9.60
N LYS A 171 -5.09 18.24 -10.18
CA LYS A 171 -6.12 17.96 -11.19
C LYS A 171 -7.54 18.10 -10.63
N ALA A 172 -7.80 17.57 -9.44
CA ALA A 172 -9.09 17.71 -8.77
C ALA A 172 -9.44 19.19 -8.51
N GLN A 173 -8.46 20.02 -8.11
CA GLN A 173 -8.64 21.46 -7.90
C GLN A 173 -9.04 22.18 -9.20
N THR A 174 -8.41 21.86 -10.32
CA THR A 174 -8.77 22.45 -11.62
C THR A 174 -10.18 22.05 -12.07
N LEU A 175 -10.57 20.81 -11.82
CA LEU A 175 -11.92 20.33 -12.14
C LEU A 175 -12.98 21.00 -11.24
N LEU A 176 -12.69 21.15 -9.95
CA LEU A 176 -13.56 21.85 -9.00
C LEU A 176 -13.69 23.34 -9.35
N SER A 177 -12.62 24.02 -9.76
CA SER A 177 -12.70 25.42 -10.16
C SER A 177 -13.57 25.62 -11.39
N PHE A 178 -13.44 24.75 -12.41
CA PHE A 178 -14.32 24.72 -13.58
C PHE A 178 -15.79 24.55 -13.18
N LEU A 179 -16.09 23.56 -12.33
CA LEU A 179 -17.46 23.29 -11.88
C LEU A 179 -18.03 24.44 -11.05
N THR A 180 -17.20 25.11 -10.25
CA THR A 180 -17.58 26.26 -9.44
C THR A 180 -17.91 27.46 -10.33
N GLN A 181 -17.11 27.73 -11.36
CA GLN A 181 -17.40 28.78 -12.34
C GLN A 181 -18.71 28.54 -13.09
N HIS A 182 -19.06 27.26 -13.31
CA HIS A 182 -20.26 26.84 -14.03
C HIS A 182 -21.38 26.36 -13.09
N GLN A 183 -21.39 26.80 -11.82
CA GLN A 183 -22.39 26.40 -10.84
C GLN A 183 -23.83 26.70 -11.30
N GLY A 184 -24.04 27.74 -12.11
CA GLY A 184 -25.35 28.05 -12.70
C GLY A 184 -25.91 26.97 -13.64
N ALA A 185 -25.05 26.10 -14.19
CA ALA A 185 -25.47 24.93 -14.95
C ALA A 185 -25.86 23.75 -14.04
N LEU A 186 -25.42 23.77 -12.78
CA LEU A 186 -25.65 22.72 -11.80
C LEU A 186 -26.95 22.96 -11.01
N GLY A 187 -27.47 21.91 -10.36
CA GLY A 187 -28.65 22.01 -9.50
C GLY A 187 -28.37 22.76 -8.18
N GLN A 188 -29.41 23.11 -7.42
CA GLN A 188 -29.27 23.92 -6.20
C GLN A 188 -28.36 23.33 -5.11
N MET A 189 -28.17 22.00 -5.08
CA MET A 189 -27.29 21.33 -4.11
C MET A 189 -25.81 21.28 -4.52
N ALA A 190 -25.46 21.73 -5.73
CA ALA A 190 -24.08 21.61 -6.23
C ALA A 190 -23.10 22.61 -5.61
N GLY A 191 -23.57 23.78 -5.17
CA GLY A 191 -22.72 24.78 -4.50
C GLY A 191 -22.16 24.26 -3.17
N PRO A 192 -23.03 23.84 -2.23
CA PRO A 192 -22.58 23.26 -0.97
C PRO A 192 -21.69 22.04 -1.15
N SER A 193 -22.02 21.14 -2.07
CA SER A 193 -21.21 19.94 -2.33
C SER A 193 -19.82 20.29 -2.86
N LEU A 194 -19.68 21.22 -3.81
CA LEU A 194 -18.38 21.67 -4.32
C LEU A 194 -17.50 22.27 -3.22
N LYS A 195 -18.08 23.13 -2.37
CA LYS A 195 -17.37 23.75 -1.25
C LYS A 195 -16.90 22.70 -0.24
N PHE A 196 -17.77 21.74 0.10
CA PHE A 196 -17.44 20.63 0.99
C PHE A 196 -16.30 19.77 0.42
N ARG A 197 -16.35 19.44 -0.88
CA ARG A 197 -15.27 18.68 -1.54
C ARG A 197 -13.95 19.44 -1.55
N GLN A 198 -13.98 20.75 -1.79
CA GLN A 198 -12.77 21.57 -1.77
C GLN A 198 -12.12 21.63 -0.38
N MET A 199 -12.94 21.79 0.66
CA MET A 199 -12.51 21.75 2.07
C MET A 199 -11.89 20.38 2.41
N HIS A 200 -12.58 19.30 2.07
CA HIS A 200 -12.07 17.94 2.23
C HIS A 200 -10.76 17.71 1.50
N LEU A 201 -10.58 18.23 0.28
CA LEU A 201 -9.34 18.11 -0.49
C LEU A 201 -8.15 18.86 0.15
N ASN A 202 -8.45 19.93 0.88
CA ASN A 202 -7.46 20.74 1.58
C ASN A 202 -7.05 20.15 2.93
N GLY A 203 -7.81 19.20 3.47
CA GLY A 203 -7.55 18.61 4.79
C GLY A 203 -8.11 19.45 5.93
N GLU A 204 -9.05 20.32 5.62
CA GLU A 204 -9.80 21.07 6.60
C GLU A 204 -10.95 20.18 7.10
N HIS A 205 -11.04 19.98 8.42
CA HIS A 205 -12.16 19.30 9.07
C HIS A 205 -13.24 20.33 9.44
N GLU A 206 -14.52 19.91 9.43
CA GLU A 206 -15.63 20.80 9.84
C GLU A 206 -15.35 21.37 11.23
N ALA A 207 -15.36 22.70 11.32
CA ALA A 207 -15.29 23.43 12.57
C ALA A 207 -16.63 23.41 13.30
#